data_AF-A0A3P8VAL9-F1
#
_entry.id   AF-A0A3P8VAL9-F1
#
_cell.length_a   1.000
_cell.length_b   1.000
_cell.length_c   1.000
_cell.angle_alpha   90.00
_cell.angle_beta   90.00
_cell.angle_gamma   90.00
#
_symmetry.space_group_name_H-M   'P 1'
#
loop_
_entity.id
_entity.type
_entity.pdbx_description
1 polymer ?
#
loop_
_entity_poly.entity_id
_entity_poly.type
_entity_poly.pdbx_seq_one_letter_code
_entity_poly.pdbx_strand_id
1 'polypeptide(L)' 'MRAVAALLAVPELERNPVMTDFAAHIRSDADMASMFQSVQDAETGSFAPTDSMDMN' A
#
# COMPACT_ATOMS: atom_id res chain seq x y z
N MET A 1 -0.58 -6.06 5.26
CA MET A 1 -0.36 -5.56 3.87
C MET A 1 -0.12 -4.05 3.76
N ARG A 2 -0.41 -3.22 4.79
CA ARG A 2 -0.13 -1.77 4.78
C ARG A 2 1.32 -1.38 4.53
N ALA A 3 2.27 -1.91 5.33
CA ALA A 3 3.69 -1.63 5.14
C ALA A 3 4.19 -2.02 3.73
N VAL A 4 3.63 -3.10 3.18
CA VAL A 4 3.94 -3.61 1.85
C VAL A 4 3.42 -2.70 0.74
N ALA A 5 2.20 -2.19 0.85
CA ALA A 5 1.64 -1.23 -0.10
C ALA A 5 2.42 0.09 -0.09
N ALA A 6 2.84 0.56 1.08
CA ALA A 6 3.70 1.73 1.19
C ALA A 6 5.07 1.51 0.52
N LEU A 7 5.70 0.35 0.73
CA LEU A 7 6.98 0.01 0.09
C LEU A 7 6.87 -0.11 -1.43
N LEU A 8 5.77 -0.66 -1.93
CA LEU A 8 5.49 -0.76 -3.38
C LEU A 8 5.11 0.57 -4.01
N ALA A 9 4.76 1.59 -3.23
CA ALA A 9 4.49 2.94 -3.70
C ALA A 9 5.75 3.82 -3.79
N VAL A 10 6.91 3.35 -3.32
CA VAL A 10 8.19 4.07 -3.38
C VAL A 10 8.89 3.77 -4.72
N PRO A 11 9.06 4.76 -5.62
CA PRO A 11 9.63 4.57 -6.95
C PRO A 11 11.04 3.94 -6.95
N GLU A 12 11.84 4.23 -5.93
CA GLU A 12 13.19 3.71 -5.76
C GLU A 12 13.20 2.19 -5.50
N LEU A 13 12.14 1.66 -4.89
CA LEU A 13 11.97 0.24 -4.59
C LEU A 13 11.44 -0.56 -5.78
N GLU A 14 10.80 0.07 -6.77
CA GLU A 14 10.39 -0.62 -8.02
C GLU A 14 11.58 -1.14 -8.83
N ARG A 15 12.78 -0.61 -8.58
CA ARG A 15 14.04 -1.07 -9.20
C ARG A 15 14.63 -2.28 -8.49
N ASN A 16 14.12 -2.64 -7.31
CA ASN A 16 14.54 -3.83 -6.58
C ASN A 16 13.81 -5.06 -7.15
N PRO A 17 14.52 -6.05 -7.74
CA PRO A 17 13.89 -7.21 -8.35
C PRO A 17 13.00 -7.99 -7.38
N VAL A 18 13.34 -8.02 -6.09
CA VAL A 18 12.55 -8.69 -5.05
C VAL A 18 11.18 -8.02 -4.85
N MET A 19 11.12 -6.68 -4.94
CA MET A 19 9.84 -5.94 -4.84
C MET A 19 9.01 -6.10 -6.09
N THR A 20 9.64 -6.14 -7.27
CA THR A 20 8.95 -6.40 -8.54
C THR A 20 8.30 -7.79 -8.55
N ASP A 21 9.03 -8.84 -8.17
CA ASP A 21 8.52 -10.21 -8.09
C ASP A 21 7.39 -10.33 -7.06
N PHE A 22 7.56 -9.67 -5.91
CA PHE A 22 6.55 -9.68 -4.87
C PHE A 22 5.25 -8.94 -5.30
N ALA A 23 5.37 -7.81 -6.00
CA ALA A 23 4.21 -7.11 -6.58
C ALA A 23 3.51 -7.97 -7.65
N ALA A 24 4.28 -8.68 -8.48
CA ALA A 24 3.74 -9.62 -9.45
C ALA A 24 2.99 -10.77 -8.76
N HIS A 25 3.53 -11.28 -7.64
CA HIS A 25 2.87 -12.32 -6.85
C HIS A 25 1.53 -11.86 -6.27
N ILE A 26 1.48 -10.65 -5.68
CA ILE A 26 0.23 -10.05 -5.19
C ILE A 26 -0.81 -9.95 -6.29
N ARG A 27 -0.44 -9.51 -7.50
CA ARG A 27 -1.39 -9.37 -8.62
C ARG A 27 -1.83 -10.71 -9.20
N SER A 28 -0.99 -11.73 -9.08
CA SER A 28 -1.29 -13.08 -9.58
C SER A 28 -2.28 -13.84 -8.70
N ASP A 29 -2.39 -13.47 -7.43
CA ASP A 29 -3.25 -14.10 -6.45
C ASP A 29 -4.44 -13.19 -6.11
N ALA A 30 -5.65 -13.66 -6.40
CA ALA A 30 -6.87 -12.86 -6.24
C ALA A 30 -7.15 -12.46 -4.78
N ASP A 31 -6.79 -13.30 -3.80
CA ASP A 31 -6.97 -13.01 -2.38
C ASP A 31 -6.00 -11.91 -1.94
N MET A 32 -4.71 -12.06 -2.32
CA MET A 32 -3.71 -11.05 -2.01
C MET A 32 -3.96 -9.72 -2.74
N ALA A 33 -4.42 -9.77 -4.00
CA ALA A 33 -4.81 -8.58 -4.76
C ALA A 33 -5.97 -7.84 -4.07
N SER A 34 -6.98 -8.57 -3.58
CA SER A 34 -8.12 -7.98 -2.86
C SER A 34 -7.68 -7.32 -1.56
N MET A 35 -6.84 -7.98 -0.76
CA MET A 35 -6.28 -7.39 0.45
C MET A 35 -5.40 -6.17 0.16
N PHE A 36 -4.66 -6.19 -0.94
CA PHE A 36 -3.82 -5.07 -1.35
C PHE A 36 -4.63 -3.85 -1.78
N GLN A 37 -5.70 -4.05 -2.57
CA GLN A 37 -6.64 -2.97 -2.93
C GLN A 37 -7.36 -2.41 -1.70
N SER A 38 -7.87 -3.26 -0.82
CA SER A 38 -8.52 -2.82 0.42
C SER A 38 -7.59 -1.98 1.29
N VAL A 39 -6.29 -2.29 1.31
CA VAL A 39 -5.27 -1.48 1.97
C VAL A 39 -5.06 -0.14 1.26
N GLN A 40 -4.95 -0.12 -0.07
CA GLN A 40 -4.79 1.12 -0.83
C GLN A 40 -5.99 2.04 -0.68
N ASP A 41 -7.22 1.52 -0.70
CA ASP A 41 -8.45 2.27 -0.48
C ASP A 41 -8.52 2.82 0.96
N ALA A 42 -7.97 2.10 1.94
CA ALA A 42 -7.87 2.58 3.31
C ALA A 42 -6.84 3.73 3.46
N GLU A 43 -5.77 3.76 2.64
CA GLU A 43 -4.79 4.84 2.63
C GLU A 43 -5.27 6.06 1.82
N THR A 44 -5.91 5.84 0.67
CA THR A 44 -6.43 6.92 -0.19
C THR A 44 -7.65 7.60 0.43
N GLY A 45 -8.40 6.92 1.29
CA GLY A 45 -9.44 7.51 2.13
C GLY A 45 -8.93 8.24 3.38
N SER A 46 -7.63 8.18 3.70
CA SER A 46 -7.03 8.74 4.93
C SER A 46 -5.94 9.79 4.68
N PHE A 47 -5.88 10.37 3.48
CA PHE A 47 -5.26 11.69 3.28
C PHE A 47 -6.25 12.84 3.58
N ALA A 48 -7.33 12.59 4.33
CA ALA A 48 -7.75 13.62 5.26
C ALA A 48 -6.61 13.70 6.29
N PRO A 49 -5.90 14.84 6.44
CA PRO A 49 -4.95 14.96 7.51
C PRO A 49 -5.70 14.59 8.79
N THR A 50 -5.19 13.59 9.51
CA THR A 50 -5.49 13.43 10.93
C THR A 50 -4.90 14.64 11.66
N ASP A 51 -5.48 15.82 11.41
CA ASP A 51 -5.34 17.03 12.19
C ASP A 51 -6.74 17.37 12.70
N SER A 52 -7.32 16.38 13.36
CA SER A 52 -8.28 16.59 14.43
C SER A 52 -7.62 16.06 15.71
N MET A 53 -6.42 16.58 16.01
CA MET A 53 -6.06 16.73 17.40
C MET A 53 -6.76 18.00 17.87
N ASP A 54 -8.01 17.82 18.27
CA ASP A 54 -8.73 18.74 19.14
C ASP A 54 -7.84 18.98 20.38
N MET A 55 -7.11 20.08 20.35
CA MET A 55 -6.36 20.62 21.47
C MET A 55 -7.14 21.83 21.96
N ASN A 56 -8.17 21.56 22.76
CA ASN A 56 -8.80 22.43 23.76
C ASN A 56 -9.12 23.88 23.34
#